data_AF-A0AAX3IC91-F1
#
_entry.id   AF-A0AAX3IC91-F1
#
_cell.length_a   1.000
_cell.length_b   1.000
_cell.length_c   1.000
_cell.angle_alpha   90.00
_cell.angle_beta   90.00
_cell.angle_gamma   90.00
#
_symmetry.space_group_name_H-M   'P 1'
#
loop_
_entity.id
_entity.type
_entity.pdbx_description
1 polymer ?
#
loop_
_entity_poly.entity_id
_entity_poly.type
_entity_poly.pdbx_seq_one_letter_code
_entity_poly.pdbx_strand_id
1 'polypeptide(L)' 'MQVEWLEKALKNLEDEVNYVALKNPKAADDFSDAIFASVDRLAQLPSMGREGRVKHTHDGQLPTGPI' A
#
# COMPACT_ATOMS: atom_id res chain seq x y z
N MET A 1 -6.99 18.69 -0.90
CA MET A 1 -6.72 17.74 0.18
C MET A 1 -5.21 17.52 0.20
N GLN A 2 -4.55 17.59 1.35
CA GLN A 2 -3.10 17.31 1.43
C GLN A 2 -2.92 15.85 1.83
N VAL A 3 -2.10 15.11 1.09
CA VAL A 3 -1.73 13.75 1.47
C VAL A 3 -0.46 13.83 2.30
N GLU A 4 -0.55 13.40 3.56
CA GLU A 4 0.59 13.28 4.45
C GLU A 4 1.04 11.83 4.51
N TRP A 5 2.33 11.61 4.30
CA TRP A 5 2.94 10.30 4.41
C TRP A 5 3.40 10.07 5.84
N LEU A 6 2.93 8.97 6.45
CA LEU A 6 3.48 8.49 7.71
C LEU A 6 4.91 8.00 7.47
N GLU A 7 5.82 8.27 8.41
CA GLU A 7 7.21 7.76 8.34
C GLU A 7 7.25 6.23 8.15
N LYS A 8 6.33 5.51 8.78
CA LYS A 8 6.16 4.06 8.60
C LYS A 8 5.73 3.69 7.17
N ALA A 9 4.88 4.48 6.53
CA ALA A 9 4.43 4.22 5.16
C ALA A 9 5.59 4.42 4.16
N LEU A 10 6.42 5.44 4.37
CA LEU A 10 7.63 5.66 3.56
C LEU A 10 8.60 4.49 3.70
N LYS A 11 8.87 4.05 4.95
CA LYS A 11 9.76 2.91 5.20
C LYS A 11 9.25 1.62 4.56
N ASN A 12 7.96 1.34 4.66
CA ASN A 12 7.36 0.19 4.00
C ASN A 12 7.49 0.26 2.48
N LEU A 13 7.31 1.46 1.89
CA LEU A 13 7.47 1.66 0.46
C LEU A 13 8.93 1.41 0.03
N GLU A 14 9.90 1.93 0.77
CA GLU A 14 11.32 1.67 0.52
C GLU A 14 11.66 0.19 0.60
N ASP A 15 11.19 -0.52 1.64
CA ASP A 15 11.44 -1.95 1.81
C ASP A 15 10.88 -2.78 0.62
N GLU A 16 9.67 -2.45 0.15
CA GLU A 16 9.05 -3.10 -1.01
C GLU A 16 9.76 -2.77 -2.32
N VAL A 17 10.10 -1.50 -2.55
CA VAL A 17 10.87 -1.07 -3.74
C VAL A 17 12.23 -1.76 -3.77
N ASN A 18 12.92 -1.82 -2.63
CA ASN A 18 14.19 -2.53 -2.50
C ASN A 18 14.04 -4.02 -2.80
N TYR A 19 12.99 -4.67 -2.29
CA TYR A 19 12.72 -6.08 -2.56
C TYR A 19 12.49 -6.34 -4.06
N VAL A 20 11.74 -5.47 -4.74
CA VAL A 20 11.51 -5.57 -6.19
C VAL A 20 12.82 -5.30 -6.95
N ALA A 21 13.61 -4.33 -6.50
CA ALA A 21 14.88 -3.94 -7.14
C ALA A 21 15.90 -5.08 -7.15
N LEU A 22 15.90 -5.96 -6.14
CA LEU A 22 16.73 -7.16 -6.11
C LEU A 22 16.51 -8.09 -7.31
N LYS A 23 15.30 -8.09 -7.88
CA LYS A 23 14.93 -8.92 -9.05
C LYS A 23 14.93 -8.13 -10.34
N ASN A 24 14.39 -6.92 -10.32
CA ASN A 24 14.29 -6.06 -11.49
C ASN A 24 14.26 -4.58 -11.05
N PRO A 25 15.39 -3.86 -11.14
CA PRO A 25 15.47 -2.45 -10.74
C PRO A 25 14.55 -1.56 -11.58
N LYS A 26 14.36 -1.87 -12.87
CA LYS A 26 13.43 -1.13 -13.72
C LYS A 26 11.98 -1.27 -13.26
N ALA A 27 11.58 -2.48 -12.84
CA ALA A 27 10.24 -2.69 -12.30
C ALA A 27 10.04 -2.02 -10.93
N ALA A 28 11.12 -1.82 -10.16
CA ALA A 28 11.07 -1.10 -8.90
C ALA A 28 10.82 0.40 -9.11
N ASP A 29 11.50 1.01 -10.10
CA ASP A 29 11.24 2.40 -10.50
C ASP A 29 9.80 2.56 -11.00
N ASP A 30 9.38 1.73 -11.96
CA ASP A 30 8.02 1.77 -12.53
C ASP A 30 6.94 1.57 -11.43
N PHE A 31 7.23 0.75 -10.41
CA PHE A 31 6.35 0.51 -9.25
C PHE A 31 6.27 1.73 -8.32
N SER A 32 7.41 2.35 -7.99
CA SER A 32 7.45 3.53 -7.15
C SER A 32 6.69 4.71 -7.79
N ASP A 33 6.88 4.94 -9.09
CA ASP A 33 6.18 5.95 -9.87
C ASP A 33 4.67 5.72 -9.87
N ALA A 34 4.23 4.46 -10.05
CA ALA A 34 2.82 4.10 -10.02
C ALA A 34 2.17 4.38 -8.66
N ILE A 35 2.88 4.16 -7.56
CA ILE A 35 2.41 4.46 -6.21
C ILE A 35 2.28 5.97 -6.01
N PHE A 36 3.30 6.76 -6.35
CA PHE A 36 3.22 8.21 -6.24
C PHE A 36 2.10 8.81 -7.12
N ALA A 37 1.95 8.33 -8.35
CA ALA A 37 0.87 8.75 -9.24
C ALA A 37 -0.52 8.40 -8.69
N SER A 38 -0.65 7.24 -8.04
CA SER A 38 -1.90 6.82 -7.39
C SER A 38 -2.24 7.71 -6.19
N VAL A 39 -1.24 8.07 -5.39
CA VAL A 39 -1.41 8.95 -4.23
C VAL A 39 -1.74 10.39 -4.66
N ASP A 40 -1.08 10.90 -5.69
CA ASP A 40 -1.41 12.22 -6.26
C ASP A 40 -2.86 12.25 -6.76
N ARG A 41 -3.31 11.17 -7.42
CA ARG A 41 -4.70 11.03 -7.86
C ARG A 41 -5.69 10.97 -6.71
N LEU A 42 -5.33 10.39 -5.56
CA LEU A 42 -6.14 10.43 -4.33
C LEU A 42 -6.23 11.84 -3.75
N ALA A 43 -5.17 12.65 -3.86
CA ALA A 43 -5.21 14.05 -3.46
C ALA A 43 -6.18 14.88 -4.33
N GLN A 44 -6.23 14.57 -5.63
CA GLN A 44 -7.13 15.22 -6.61
C GLN A 44 -8.58 14.72 -6.52
N LEU A 45 -8.79 13.45 -6.17
CA LEU A 45 -10.11 12.83 -6.05
C LEU A 45 -10.22 12.09 -4.71
N PRO A 46 -10.48 12.81 -3.59
CA PRO A 46 -10.59 12.22 -2.25
C PRO A 46 -11.58 11.06 -2.15
N SER A 47 -12.64 11.11 -2.97
CA SER A 47 -13.72 10.13 -3.02
C SER A 47 -13.42 8.91 -3.91
N MET A 48 -12.27 8.89 -4.61
CA MET A 48 -11.80 7.74 -5.40
C MET A 48 -11.06 6.69 -4.58
N GLY A 49 -10.62 7.05 -3.37
CA GLY A 49 -10.32 6.03 -2.38
C GLY A 49 -11.63 5.33 -2.08
N ARG A 50 -11.80 4.08 -2.54
CA ARG A 50 -12.78 3.21 -1.88
C ARG A 50 -12.52 3.37 -0.39
N GLU A 51 -13.52 3.79 0.38
CA GLU A 51 -13.47 3.70 1.84
C GLU A 51 -13.23 2.22 2.18
N GLY A 52 -11.97 1.82 2.18
CA GLY A 52 -11.50 0.54 2.61
C GLY A 52 -11.74 0.55 4.10
N ARG A 53 -12.90 0.04 4.50
CA ARG A 53 -13.29 -0.17 5.89
C ARG A 53 -12.12 -0.80 6.64
N VAL A 54 -11.39 0.00 7.41
CA VAL A 54 -10.75 -0.48 8.63
C VAL A 54 -11.65 -0.07 9.79
N LYS A 55 -12.87 -0.60 9.76
CA LYS A 55 -13.70 -0.72 10.96
C LYS A 55 -13.59 -2.19 11.34
N HIS A 56 -12.73 -2.46 12.31
CA HIS A 56 -12.37 -3.78 12.87
C HIS A 56 -11.34 -4.59 12.08
N THR A 57 -10.08 -4.45 12.49
CA THR A 57 -9.24 -5.63 12.72
C THR A 57 -10.08 -6.61 13.57
N HIS A 58 -10.54 -7.70 12.96
CA HIS A 58 -10.87 -8.92 13.68
C HIS A 58 -9.93 -9.99 13.15
N ASP A 59 -9.08 -10.45 14.07
CA ASP A 59 -8.37 -11.71 13.99
C ASP A 59 -9.39 -12.80 13.57
N GLY A 60 -9.25 -13.27 12.34
CA GLY A 60 -10.05 -14.37 11.82
C GLY A 60 -9.29 -15.66 12.06
N GLN A 61 -9.55 -16.29 13.21
CA GLN A 61 -9.15 -17.66 13.54
C GLN A 61 -9.25 -18.60 12.33
N LEU A 62 -8.17 -19.32 12.05
CA LEU A 62 -8.19 -20.57 11.30
C LEU A 62 -8.96 -21.63 12.09
N PRO A 63 -10.08 -22.21 11.61
CA PRO A 63 -10.62 -23.41 12.23
C PRO A 63 -9.86 -24.63 11.71
N THR A 64 -9.01 -25.19 12.56
CA THR A 64 -8.46 -26.54 12.39
C THR A 64 -9.44 -27.58 12.95
N GLY A 65 -9.93 -28.50 12.10
CA GLY A 65 -10.43 -29.81 12.52
C GLY A 65 -11.67 -30.30 11.75
N PRO A 66 -11.64 -31.50 11.14
CA PRO A 66 -12.85 -32.19 10.71
C PRO A 66 -13.43 -33.06 11.85
N ILE A 67 -14.75 -33.27 11.75
CA ILE A 67 -15.63 -34.08 12.61
C ILE A 67 -15.43 -35.58 12.34
#